data_AF-A0A7L2L2D2-F1
#
_entry.id   AF-A0A7L2L2D2-F1
#
_cell.length_a   1.000
_cell.length_b   1.000
_cell.length_c   1.000
_cell.angle_alpha   90.00
_cell.angle_beta   90.00
_cell.angle_gamma   90.00
#
_symmetry.space_group_name_H-M   'P 1'
#
loop_
_entity.id
_entity.type
_entity.pdbx_description
1 polymer ?
#
loop_
_entity_poly.entity_id
_entity_poly.type
_entity_poly.pdbx_seq_one_letter_code
_entity_poly.pdbx_strand_id
1 'polypeptide(L)'
;AALARSVAEAAAQAVASSGRFTLGLSGGSLVALLARELPPALRAVPGAEPSRWLLALCDERLVPLEDPDSTEGAYRVRRGRREGPGLIPVRPSGGQCGPVHP
;
A
#
# COMPACT_ATOMS: atom_id res chain seq x y z
N ALA A 1 -3.89 7.52 -13.69
CA ALA A 1 -2.92 7.02 -14.67
C ALA A 1 -1.48 7.48 -14.41
N ALA A 2 -1.15 8.78 -14.49
CA ALA A 2 0.25 9.25 -14.41
C ALA A 2 1.02 8.80 -13.16
N LEU A 3 0.45 9.00 -11.97
CA LEU A 3 1.09 8.59 -10.70
C LEU A 3 1.38 7.09 -10.63
N ALA A 4 0.39 6.25 -10.98
CA ALA A 4 0.56 4.80 -10.96
C ALA A 4 1.64 4.32 -11.93
N ARG A 5 1.75 4.98 -13.10
CA ARG A 5 2.83 4.72 -14.06
C ARG A 5 4.19 5.09 -13.49
N SER A 6 4.33 6.29 -12.90
CA SER A 6 5.59 6.70 -12.26
C SER A 6 6.02 5.74 -11.14
N VAL A 7 5.06 5.26 -10.34
CA VAL A 7 5.35 4.24 -9.31
C VAL A 7 5.82 2.94 -9.93
N ALA A 8 5.19 2.46 -11.00
CA ALA A 8 5.59 1.22 -11.68
C ALA A 8 6.97 1.32 -12.35
N GLU A 9 7.28 2.46 -12.97
CA GLU A 9 8.60 2.74 -13.57
C GLU A 9 9.70 2.82 -12.49
N ALA A 10 9.43 3.54 -11.39
CA ALA A 10 10.33 3.58 -10.24
C ALA A 10 10.57 2.20 -9.63
N ALA A 11 9.52 1.37 -9.57
CA ALA A 11 9.64 0.00 -9.09
C ALA A 11 10.49 -0.88 -9.99
N ALA A 12 10.29 -0.82 -11.31
CA ALA A 12 11.11 -1.58 -12.26
C ALA A 12 12.60 -1.19 -12.14
N GLN A 13 12.88 0.11 -12.01
CA GLN A 13 14.24 0.60 -11.81
C GLN A 13 14.85 0.11 -10.49
N ALA A 14 14.10 0.16 -9.39
CA ALA A 14 14.58 -0.26 -8.07
C ALA A 14 14.79 -1.78 -7.96
N VAL A 15 13.90 -2.56 -8.59
CA VAL A 15 14.05 -4.02 -8.67
C VAL A 15 15.29 -4.38 -9.47
N ALA A 16 15.54 -3.71 -10.61
CA ALA A 16 16.72 -3.96 -11.42
C ALA A 16 18.03 -3.61 -10.69
N SER A 17 18.05 -2.54 -9.88
CA SER A 17 19.28 -2.07 -9.22
C SER A 17 19.55 -2.71 -7.85
N SER A 18 18.49 -3.04 -7.10
CA SER A 18 18.60 -3.44 -5.68
C SER A 18 17.81 -4.69 -5.32
N GLY A 19 17.09 -5.27 -6.28
CA GLY A 19 16.28 -6.48 -6.09
C GLY A 19 14.98 -6.26 -5.32
N ARG A 20 14.69 -5.03 -4.87
CA ARG A 20 13.50 -4.68 -4.08
C ARG A 20 13.01 -3.26 -4.37
N PHE A 21 11.71 -3.02 -4.28
CA PHE A 21 11.13 -1.67 -4.28
C PHE A 21 10.42 -1.41 -2.94
N THR A 22 10.56 -0.21 -2.38
CA THR A 22 9.87 0.17 -1.14
C THR A 22 9.05 1.43 -1.36
N LEU A 23 7.81 1.45 -0.89
CA LEU A 23 6.89 2.58 -1.06
C LEU A 23 6.15 2.88 0.26
N GLY A 24 6.22 4.15 0.68
CA GLY A 24 5.36 4.70 1.72
C GLY A 24 3.95 4.95 1.17
N LEU A 25 2.94 4.38 1.82
CA LEU A 25 1.54 4.55 1.48
C LEU A 25 0.88 5.49 2.49
N SER A 26 0.43 6.63 2.00
CA SER A 26 -0.43 7.53 2.76
C SER A 26 -1.90 7.15 2.59
N GLY A 27 -2.72 7.49 3.58
CA GLY A 27 -4.16 7.23 3.59
C GLY A 27 -4.98 8.08 2.61
N GLY A 28 -6.28 8.16 2.88
CA GLY A 28 -7.23 8.99 2.12
C GLY A 28 -7.43 8.55 0.67
N SER A 29 -7.63 9.54 -0.22
CA SER A 29 -7.97 9.29 -1.64
C SER A 29 -6.86 8.59 -2.43
N LEU A 30 -5.61 8.64 -1.95
CA LEU A 30 -4.46 8.02 -2.60
C LEU A 30 -4.58 6.49 -2.64
N VAL A 31 -5.09 5.88 -1.57
CA VAL A 31 -5.29 4.42 -1.50
C VAL A 31 -6.25 3.95 -2.59
N ALA A 32 -7.37 4.66 -2.75
CA ALA A 32 -8.37 4.34 -3.76
C ALA A 32 -7.83 4.53 -5.20
N LEU A 33 -7.08 5.62 -5.42
CA LEU A 33 -6.44 5.90 -6.70
C LEU A 33 -5.43 4.81 -7.07
N LEU A 34 -4.48 4.49 -6.18
CA LEU A 34 -3.45 3.49 -6.45
C LEU A 34 -4.04 2.09 -6.60
N ALA A 35 -5.02 1.70 -5.78
CA ALA A 35 -5.70 0.42 -5.94
C ALA A 35 -6.34 0.25 -7.33
N ARG A 36 -6.92 1.32 -7.88
CA ARG A 36 -7.56 1.29 -9.19
C ARG A 36 -6.55 1.33 -10.35
N GLU A 37 -5.54 2.18 -10.22
CA GLU A 37 -4.67 2.56 -11.34
C GLU A 37 -3.37 1.76 -11.41
N LEU A 38 -2.91 1.18 -10.29
CA LEU A 38 -1.66 0.44 -10.24
C LEU A 38 -1.71 -0.91 -10.99
N PRO A 39 -2.79 -1.72 -10.91
CA PRO A 39 -2.86 -2.97 -11.66
C PRO A 39 -2.65 -2.83 -13.19
N PRO A 40 -3.31 -1.90 -13.90
CA PRO A 40 -3.01 -1.68 -15.32
C PRO A 40 -1.61 -1.11 -15.56
N ALA A 41 -1.10 -0.23 -14.67
CA ALA A 41 0.26 0.31 -14.79
C ALA A 41 1.33 -0.79 -14.67
N LEU A 42 1.17 -1.72 -13.73
CA LEU A 42 2.08 -2.87 -13.56
C LEU A 42 2.07 -3.82 -14.77
N ARG A 43 0.92 -3.98 -15.45
CA ARG A 43 0.87 -4.74 -16.72
C ARG A 43 1.61 -4.04 -17.85
N ALA A 44 1.65 -2.70 -17.83
CA ALA A 44 2.29 -1.89 -18.86
C ALA A 44 3.81 -1.71 -18.65
N VAL A 45 4.32 -1.97 -17.44
CA VAL A 45 5.74 -1.77 -17.09
C VAL A 45 6.35 -3.10 -16.64
N PRO A 46 7.01 -3.84 -17.55
CA PRO A 46 7.75 -5.05 -17.21
C PRO A 46 8.84 -4.80 -16.18
N GLY A 47 9.17 -5.82 -15.38
CA GLY A 47 10.23 -5.75 -14.37
C GLY A 47 9.83 -5.07 -13.06
N ALA A 48 8.61 -4.53 -12.96
CA ALA A 48 8.13 -3.93 -11.71
C ALA A 48 7.98 -4.96 -10.57
N GLU A 49 7.69 -6.25 -10.85
CA GLU A 49 7.77 -7.38 -9.90
C GLU A 49 7.14 -7.11 -8.49
N PRO A 50 5.79 -7.05 -8.38
CA PRO A 50 5.11 -6.73 -7.11
C PRO A 50 5.43 -7.66 -5.93
N SER A 51 5.89 -8.88 -6.19
CA SER A 51 6.38 -9.83 -5.18
C SER A 51 7.65 -9.33 -4.46
N ARG A 52 8.39 -8.40 -5.08
CA ARG A 52 9.61 -7.77 -4.54
C ARG A 52 9.33 -6.41 -3.90
N TRP A 53 8.07 -6.09 -3.63
CA TRP A 53 7.71 -4.80 -3.04
C TRP A 53 7.58 -4.90 -1.53
N LEU A 54 7.95 -3.80 -0.87
CA LEU A 54 7.66 -3.55 0.53
C LEU A 54 6.85 -2.26 0.64
N LEU A 55 5.65 -2.35 1.18
CA LEU A 55 4.81 -1.21 1.48
C LEU A 55 4.86 -0.92 2.97
N ALA A 56 5.01 0.34 3.33
CA ALA A 56 4.90 0.81 4.71
C ALA A 56 3.84 1.90 4.75
N LEU A 57 2.98 1.91 5.77
CA LEU A 57 2.07 3.02 5.97
C LEU A 57 2.84 4.22 6.53
N CYS A 58 2.65 5.40 5.96
CA CYS A 58 3.29 6.62 6.45
C CYS A 58 2.73 7.02 7.82
N ASP A 59 1.43 6.85 7.99
CA ASP A 59 0.65 7.09 9.20
C ASP A 59 -0.58 6.17 9.17
N GLU A 60 -1.21 5.95 10.33
CA GLU A 60 -2.42 5.15 10.46
C GLU A 60 -3.29 5.71 11.58
N ARG A 61 -4.61 5.63 11.43
CA ARG A 61 -5.55 5.99 12.49
C ARG A 61 -5.70 4.83 13.46
N LEU A 62 -5.72 5.13 14.75
CA LEU A 62 -5.93 4.12 15.80
C LEU A 62 -7.42 3.76 15.90
N VAL A 63 -7.93 3.07 14.88
CA VAL A 63 -9.32 2.64 14.73
C VAL A 63 -9.37 1.16 14.31
N PRO A 64 -10.51 0.48 14.46
CA PRO A 64 -10.70 -0.87 13.89
C PRO A 64 -10.40 -0.92 12.39
N LEU A 65 -9.98 -2.08 11.87
CA LEU A 65 -9.62 -2.23 10.44
C LEU A 65 -10.80 -2.06 9.49
N GLU A 66 -12.01 -2.29 9.98
CA GLU A 66 -13.26 -2.14 9.23
C GLU A 66 -13.71 -0.66 9.16
N ASP A 67 -13.08 0.21 9.95
CA ASP A 67 -13.37 1.64 9.97
C ASP A 67 -12.96 2.28 8.63
N PRO A 68 -13.81 3.13 8.02
CA PRO A 68 -13.48 3.82 6.77
C PRO A 68 -12.21 4.68 6.84
N ASP A 69 -11.80 5.12 8.03
CA ASP A 69 -10.57 5.89 8.24
C ASP A 69 -9.31 5.01 8.41
N SER A 70 -9.46 3.68 8.47
CA SER A 70 -8.32 2.75 8.47
C SER A 70 -7.67 2.68 7.10
N THR A 71 -6.41 3.13 7.01
CA THR A 71 -5.63 3.07 5.76
C THR A 71 -5.28 1.62 5.41
N GLU A 72 -4.88 0.83 6.40
CA GLU A 72 -4.63 -0.60 6.30
C GLU A 72 -5.88 -1.34 5.84
N GLY A 73 -7.03 -1.06 6.46
CA GLY A 73 -8.33 -1.61 6.10
C GLY A 73 -8.66 -1.34 4.63
N ALA A 74 -8.64 -0.06 4.24
CA ALA A 74 -8.90 0.37 2.88
C ALA A 74 -7.96 -0.28 1.85
N TYR A 75 -6.68 -0.45 2.19
CA TYR A 75 -5.70 -1.07 1.30
C TYR A 75 -5.90 -2.59 1.18
N ARG A 76 -6.10 -3.31 2.29
CA ARG A 76 -6.28 -4.77 2.32
C ARG A 76 -7.52 -5.22 1.54
N VAL A 77 -8.64 -4.51 1.70
CA VAL A 77 -9.88 -4.80 0.96
C VAL A 77 -9.65 -4.74 -0.55
N ARG A 78 -8.84 -3.78 -0.99
CA ARG A 78 -8.63 -3.49 -2.42
C ARG A 78 -7.55 -4.35 -3.07
N ARG A 79 -6.65 -4.96 -2.29
CA ARG A 79 -5.51 -5.73 -2.80
C ARG A 79 -5.82 -7.21 -3.09
N GLY A 80 -6.79 -7.81 -2.40
CA GLY A 80 -7.11 -9.25 -2.55
C GLY A 80 -6.03 -10.19 -1.96
N ARG A 81 -6.35 -11.48 -1.82
CA ARG A 81 -5.54 -12.49 -1.08
C ARG A 81 -4.40 -13.16 -1.85
N ARG A 82 -3.81 -12.58 -2.91
CA ARG A 82 -2.71 -13.24 -3.66
C ARG A 82 -1.41 -12.46 -3.64
N GLU A 83 -0.31 -13.22 -3.79
CA GLU A 83 1.10 -12.81 -3.79
C GLU A 83 1.31 -11.40 -4.33
N GLY A 84 1.74 -10.49 -3.47
CA GLY A 84 2.04 -9.11 -3.83
C GLY A 84 2.93 -8.50 -2.75
N PRO A 85 3.04 -7.17 -2.68
CA PRO A 85 3.94 -6.50 -1.75
C PRO A 85 3.85 -6.98 -0.30
N GLY A 86 4.95 -7.08 0.45
CA GLY A 86 4.83 -7.12 1.92
C GLY A 86 4.18 -5.81 2.41
N LEU A 87 3.25 -5.86 3.38
CA LEU A 87 2.72 -4.65 4.02
C LEU A 87 3.22 -4.58 5.46
N ILE A 88 3.87 -3.47 5.81
CA ILE A 88 4.27 -3.13 7.18
C ILE A 88 3.24 -2.13 7.72
N PRO A 89 2.33 -2.56 8.61
CA PRO A 89 1.39 -1.65 9.26
C PRO A 89 2.07 -0.84 10.36
N VAL A 90 1.52 0.34 10.66
CA VAL A 90 1.87 1.09 11.87
C VAL A 90 1.12 0.46 13.03
N ARG A 91 1.84 -0.23 13.93
CA ARG A 91 1.25 -0.77 15.16
C ARG A 91 1.62 0.12 16.33
N PRO A 92 0.65 0.63 17.12
CA PRO A 92 0.98 1.19 18.42
C PRO A 92 1.58 0.08 19.28
N SER A 93 2.71 0.34 19.90
CA SER A 93 3.30 -0.54 20.91
C SER A 93 2.36 -0.64 22.11
N GLY A 94 1.49 -1.66 22.14
CA GLY A 94 0.85 -2.16 23.35
C GLY A 94 -0.52 -1.60 23.78
N GLY A 95 -1.35 -1.07 22.89
CA GLY A 95 -2.71 -0.61 23.26
C GLY A 95 -3.78 -1.10 22.30
N GLN A 96 -4.68 -1.98 22.78
CA GLN A 96 -5.99 -2.13 22.15
C GLN A 96 -6.73 -0.80 22.33
N CYS A 97 -7.03 -0.11 21.23
CA CYS A 97 -7.87 1.08 21.29
C CYS A 97 -9.30 0.60 21.59
N GLY A 98 -9.74 0.78 22.84
CA GLY A 98 -11.14 0.61 23.20
C GLY A 98 -12.01 1.68 22.53
N PRO A 99 -13.34 1.49 22.49
CA PRO A 99 -14.24 2.43 21.82
C PRO A 99 -14.10 3.83 22.41
N VAL A 100 -13.77 4.81 21.56
CA VAL A 100 -13.79 6.22 21.92
C VAL A 100 -15.25 6.67 21.80
N HIS A 101 -15.96 6.70 22.93
CA HIS A 101 -17.30 7.28 22.99
C HIS A 101 -17.22 8.83 22.99
N PRO A 102 -18.19 9.52 22.36
CA PRO A 102 -18.19 10.98 22.21
C PRO A 102 -18.32 11.74 23.53
#